data_AF-A0A329HJL7-F1
#
_entry.id   AF-A0A329HJL7-F1
#
_cell.length_a   1.000
_cell.length_b   1.000
_cell.length_c   1.000
_cell.angle_alpha   90.00
_cell.angle_beta   90.00
_cell.angle_gamma   90.00
#
_symmetry.space_group_name_H-M   'P 1'
#
loop_
_entity.id
_entity.type
_entity.pdbx_description
1 polymer ?
#
loop_
_entity_poly.entity_id
_entity_poly.type
_entity_poly.pdbx_seq_one_letter_code
_entity_poly.pdbx_strand_id
1 'polypeptide(L)'
;MEAWRKGREFVGMLERKQQVLQQDIVKTENSLAQVNMQIQQYQKEFSDINQQIKMLTPAGVMSRADIYKGIRQQGALLTHQQYVFHKINQLESEQQKLEHNKEQLRASMTRLDKKHYKLNYYLQPLRRDYLRRCDNAAENEIQEMAGYGRKSF
;
A
#
# COMPACT_ATOMS: atom_id res chain seq x y z
N MET A 1 31.05 3.75 22.77
CA MET A 1 30.54 4.93 22.03
C MET A 1 30.09 4.58 20.62
N GLU A 2 30.88 3.82 19.85
CA GLU A 2 30.60 3.50 18.45
C GLU A 2 29.32 2.67 18.23
N ALA A 3 29.03 1.71 19.12
CA ALA A 3 27.84 0.85 19.02
C ALA A 3 26.51 1.62 19.07
N TRP A 4 26.39 2.66 19.91
CA TRP A 4 25.19 3.49 19.98
C TRP A 4 25.03 4.35 18.72
N ARG A 5 26.11 4.98 18.24
CA ARG A 5 26.09 5.81 17.03
C ARG A 5 25.75 4.99 15.78
N LYS A 6 26.44 3.87 15.57
CA LYS A 6 26.17 2.94 14.46
C LYS A 6 24.76 2.33 14.55
N GLY A 7 24.31 2.01 15.76
CA GLY A 7 22.95 1.53 15.98
C GLY A 7 21.89 2.56 15.60
N ARG A 8 22.09 3.84 15.95
CA ARG A 8 21.20 4.94 15.55
C ARG A 8 21.12 5.11 14.03
N GLU A 9 22.26 5.05 13.34
CA GLU A 9 22.30 5.09 11.88
C GLU A 9 21.50 3.95 11.26
N PHE A 10 21.64 2.74 11.80
CA PHE A 10 20.91 1.58 11.34
C PHE A 10 19.39 1.71 11.57
N VAL A 11 18.96 2.24 12.73
CA VAL A 11 17.55 2.55 12.98
C VAL A 11 17.02 3.57 11.97
N GLY A 12 17.78 4.63 11.68
CA GLY A 12 17.40 5.62 10.66
C GLY A 12 17.28 5.01 9.26
N MET A 13 18.13 4.03 8.91
CA MET A 13 17.97 3.28 7.66
C MET A 13 16.71 2.41 7.64
N LEU A 14 16.33 1.79 8.76
CA LEU A 14 15.09 1.02 8.87
C LEU A 14 13.86 1.93 8.70
N GLU A 15 13.86 3.11 9.32
CA GLU A 15 12.77 4.08 9.21
C GLU A 15 12.56 4.55 7.78
N ARG A 16 13.65 4.84 7.05
CA ARG A 16 13.58 5.16 5.61
C ARG A 16 12.98 4.01 4.81
N LYS A 17 13.38 2.76 5.09
CA LYS A 17 12.81 1.59 4.41
C LYS A 17 11.32 1.40 4.72
N GLN A 18 10.90 1.65 5.97
CA GLN A 18 9.49 1.64 6.35
C GLN A 18 8.71 2.73 5.59
N GLN A 19 9.25 3.95 5.48
CA GLN A 19 8.60 5.03 4.72
C GLN A 19 8.40 4.66 3.24
N VAL A 20 9.41 4.06 2.59
CA VAL A 20 9.30 3.59 1.20
C VAL A 20 8.21 2.51 1.09
N LEU A 21 8.24 1.50 1.95
CA LEU A 21 7.20 0.45 1.95
C LEU A 21 5.80 1.01 2.20
N GLN A 22 5.67 2.01 3.07
CA GLN A 22 4.39 2.64 3.35
C GLN A 22 3.85 3.36 2.10
N GLN A 23 4.71 4.05 1.36
CA GLN A 23 4.33 4.67 0.09
C GLN A 23 3.91 3.63 -0.95
N ASP A 24 4.63 2.51 -1.05
CA ASP A 24 4.31 1.45 -2.00
C ASP A 24 2.99 0.73 -1.66
N ILE A 25 2.70 0.56 -0.37
CA ILE A 25 1.40 0.06 0.11
C ILE A 25 0.28 1.00 -0.33
N VAL A 26 0.43 2.31 -0.10
CA VAL A 26 -0.59 3.31 -0.47
C VAL A 26 -0.82 3.33 -1.99
N LYS A 27 0.26 3.26 -2.79
CA LYS A 27 0.15 3.14 -4.25
C LYS A 27 -0.63 1.90 -4.66
N THR A 28 -0.31 0.75 -4.06
CA THR A 28 -1.00 -0.53 -4.35
C THR A 28 -2.48 -0.47 -3.96
N GLU A 29 -2.81 0.16 -2.82
CA GLU A 29 -4.20 0.37 -2.38
C GLU A 29 -4.98 1.29 -3.33
N ASN A 30 -4.36 2.36 -3.84
CA ASN A 30 -4.97 3.22 -4.84
C ASN A 30 -5.22 2.49 -6.17
N SER A 31 -4.25 1.69 -6.63
CA SER A 31 -4.43 0.85 -7.82
C SER A 31 -5.56 -0.15 -7.65
N LEU A 32 -5.66 -0.81 -6.49
CA LEU A 32 -6.79 -1.69 -6.17
C LEU A 32 -8.13 -0.97 -6.22
N ALA A 33 -8.22 0.23 -5.63
CA ALA A 33 -9.44 1.02 -5.67
C ALA A 33 -9.85 1.38 -7.11
N GLN A 34 -8.89 1.72 -7.96
CA GLN A 34 -9.13 2.01 -9.37
C GLN A 34 -9.62 0.78 -10.14
N VAL A 35 -8.97 -0.38 -9.98
CA VAL A 35 -9.38 -1.64 -10.61
C VAL A 35 -10.80 -2.02 -10.18
N ASN A 36 -11.11 -1.92 -8.88
CA ASN A 36 -12.45 -2.22 -8.36
C ASN A 36 -13.52 -1.29 -8.95
N MET A 37 -13.22 0.00 -9.10
CA MET A 37 -14.13 0.94 -9.75
C MET A 37 -14.40 0.56 -11.21
N GLN A 38 -13.36 0.15 -11.95
CA GLN A 38 -13.50 -0.30 -13.34
C GLN A 38 -14.32 -1.59 -13.45
N ILE A 39 -14.10 -2.55 -12.55
CA ILE A 39 -14.92 -3.79 -12.47
C ILE A 39 -16.39 -3.42 -12.26
N GLN A 40 -16.71 -2.54 -11.31
CA GLN A 40 -18.08 -2.09 -11.06
C GLN A 40 -18.70 -1.40 -12.28
N GLN A 41 -17.93 -0.60 -13.01
CA GLN A 41 -18.38 0.04 -14.24
C GLN A 41 -18.75 -0.99 -15.30
N TYR A 42 -17.90 -1.99 -15.53
CA TYR A 42 -18.17 -3.06 -16.49
C TYR A 42 -19.32 -3.98 -16.04
N GLN A 43 -19.47 -4.23 -14.75
CA GLN A 43 -20.62 -4.98 -14.21
C GLN A 43 -21.94 -4.24 -14.46
N LYS A 44 -21.95 -2.91 -14.30
CA LYS A 44 -23.10 -2.09 -14.65
C LYS A 44 -23.40 -2.16 -16.15
N GLU A 45 -22.39 -1.99 -16.99
CA GLU A 45 -22.53 -2.10 -18.43
C GLU A 45 -23.09 -3.48 -18.85
N PHE A 46 -22.59 -4.56 -18.25
CA PHE A 46 -23.10 -5.91 -18.47
C PHE A 46 -24.59 -6.05 -18.10
N SER A 47 -25.02 -5.44 -16.99
CA SER A 47 -26.42 -5.39 -16.57
C SER A 47 -27.28 -4.60 -17.55
N ASP A 48 -26.80 -3.45 -18.02
CA ASP A 48 -27.49 -2.59 -18.98
C ASP A 48 -27.67 -3.32 -20.33
N ILE A 49 -26.65 -4.05 -20.80
CA ILE A 49 -26.75 -4.88 -22.01
C ILE A 49 -27.80 -5.98 -21.82
N ASN A 50 -27.84 -6.63 -20.66
CA ASN A 50 -28.88 -7.64 -20.37
C ASN A 50 -30.30 -7.04 -20.43
N GLN A 51 -30.48 -5.82 -19.95
CA GLN A 51 -31.78 -5.14 -20.06
C GLN A 51 -32.12 -4.83 -21.52
N GLN A 52 -31.16 -4.34 -22.31
CA GLN A 52 -31.36 -4.07 -23.74
C GLN A 52 -31.74 -5.33 -24.52
N ILE A 53 -31.08 -6.47 -24.25
CA ILE A 53 -31.42 -7.75 -24.87
C ILE A 53 -32.86 -8.15 -24.53
N LYS A 54 -33.29 -8.00 -23.27
CA LYS A 54 -34.66 -8.30 -22.84
C LYS A 54 -35.70 -7.43 -23.54
N MET A 55 -35.40 -6.15 -23.77
CA MET A 55 -36.29 -5.22 -24.48
C MET A 55 -36.45 -5.57 -25.98
N LEU A 56 -35.49 -6.29 -26.56
CA LEU A 56 -35.54 -6.75 -27.95
C LEU A 56 -36.23 -8.11 -28.11
N THR A 57 -36.53 -8.80 -27.01
CA THR A 57 -37.23 -10.09 -27.05
C THR A 57 -38.66 -9.88 -27.53
N PRO A 58 -39.09 -10.53 -28.62
CA PRO A 58 -40.43 -10.34 -29.16
C PRO A 58 -41.51 -10.66 -28.13
N ALA A 59 -42.45 -9.73 -27.94
CA ALA A 59 -43.62 -9.92 -27.09
C ALA A 59 -44.88 -9.58 -27.88
N GLY A 60 -45.85 -10.53 -27.92
CA GLY A 60 -47.09 -10.37 -28.67
C GLY A 60 -46.94 -10.57 -30.19
N VAL A 61 -47.85 -9.95 -30.96
CA VAL A 61 -47.87 -10.08 -32.42
C VAL A 61 -46.94 -9.04 -33.05
N MET A 62 -45.83 -9.50 -33.62
CA MET A 62 -44.84 -8.66 -34.31
C MET A 62 -44.69 -9.07 -35.76
N SER A 63 -44.28 -8.14 -36.63
CA SER A 63 -43.96 -8.47 -38.01
C SER A 63 -42.69 -9.33 -38.08
N ARG A 64 -42.61 -10.20 -39.10
CA ARG A 64 -41.41 -11.02 -39.33
C ARG A 64 -40.15 -10.16 -39.52
N ALA A 65 -40.28 -8.99 -40.14
CA ALA A 65 -39.17 -8.06 -40.35
C ALA A 65 -38.63 -7.50 -39.02
N ASP A 66 -39.52 -7.15 -38.09
CA ASP A 66 -39.15 -6.63 -36.77
C ASP A 66 -38.47 -7.69 -35.91
N ILE A 67 -38.97 -8.94 -35.98
CA ILE A 67 -38.35 -10.08 -35.29
C ILE A 67 -36.90 -10.27 -35.75
N TYR A 68 -36.64 -10.32 -37.06
CA TYR A 68 -35.27 -10.47 -37.57
C TYR A 68 -34.37 -9.26 -37.29
N LYS A 69 -34.93 -8.05 -37.22
CA LYS A 69 -34.19 -6.85 -36.81
C LYS A 69 -33.78 -6.96 -35.34
N GLY A 70 -34.68 -7.37 -34.46
CA GLY A 70 -34.40 -7.61 -33.03
C GLY A 70 -33.33 -8.68 -32.83
N ILE A 71 -33.42 -9.82 -33.52
CA ILE A 71 -32.42 -10.90 -33.45
C ILE A 71 -31.03 -10.40 -33.85
N ARG A 72 -30.90 -9.61 -34.92
CA ARG A 72 -29.61 -9.04 -35.34
C ARG A 72 -29.02 -8.10 -34.28
N GLN A 73 -29.85 -7.26 -33.68
CA GLN A 73 -29.42 -6.35 -32.62
C GLN A 73 -29.03 -7.11 -31.34
N GLN A 74 -29.78 -8.15 -30.95
CA GLN A 74 -29.42 -9.04 -29.86
C GLN A 74 -28.06 -9.72 -30.11
N GLY A 75 -27.81 -10.19 -31.33
CA GLY A 75 -26.51 -10.77 -31.69
C GLY A 75 -25.34 -9.82 -31.44
N ALA A 76 -25.46 -8.56 -31.87
CA ALA A 76 -24.44 -7.54 -31.63
C ALA A 76 -24.25 -7.26 -30.12
N LEU A 77 -25.34 -7.17 -29.37
CA LEU A 77 -25.30 -6.97 -27.92
C LEU A 77 -24.65 -8.15 -27.18
N LEU A 78 -24.91 -9.40 -27.61
CA LEU A 78 -24.28 -10.58 -27.04
C LEU A 78 -22.76 -10.61 -27.27
N THR A 79 -22.31 -10.21 -28.46
CA THR A 79 -20.87 -10.07 -28.74
C THR A 79 -20.24 -9.00 -27.84
N HIS A 80 -20.91 -7.85 -27.67
CA HIS A 80 -20.45 -6.80 -26.76
C HIS A 80 -20.42 -7.27 -25.30
N GLN A 81 -21.44 -8.02 -24.88
CA GLN A 81 -21.49 -8.62 -23.55
C GLN A 81 -20.33 -9.58 -23.28
N GLN A 82 -19.96 -10.41 -24.25
CA GLN A 82 -18.79 -11.29 -24.15
C GLN A 82 -17.49 -10.49 -23.99
N TYR A 83 -17.34 -9.40 -24.75
CA TYR A 83 -16.21 -8.49 -24.59
C TYR A 83 -16.12 -7.91 -23.17
N VAL A 84 -17.23 -7.37 -22.65
CA VAL A 84 -17.32 -6.82 -21.29
C VAL A 84 -16.97 -7.90 -20.25
N PHE A 85 -17.50 -9.11 -20.40
CA PHE A 85 -17.19 -10.23 -19.52
C PHE A 85 -15.69 -10.58 -19.51
N HIS A 86 -15.05 -10.62 -20.69
CA HIS A 86 -13.61 -10.83 -20.76
C HIS A 86 -12.81 -9.71 -20.08
N LYS A 87 -13.28 -8.46 -20.16
CA LYS A 87 -12.65 -7.33 -19.45
C LYS A 87 -12.76 -7.45 -17.94
N ILE A 88 -13.92 -7.86 -17.42
CA ILE A 88 -14.09 -8.14 -15.99
C ILE A 88 -13.09 -9.19 -15.53
N ASN A 89 -13.00 -10.34 -16.23
CA ASN A 89 -12.06 -11.41 -15.85
C ASN A 89 -10.58 -10.97 -15.88
N GLN A 90 -10.20 -10.10 -16.84
CA GLN A 90 -8.86 -9.53 -16.90
C GLN A 90 -8.56 -8.67 -15.66
N LEU A 91 -9.51 -7.80 -15.29
CA LEU A 91 -9.39 -6.92 -14.13
C LEU A 91 -9.40 -7.69 -12.81
N GLU A 92 -10.20 -8.75 -12.68
CA GLU A 92 -10.21 -9.61 -11.48
C GLU A 92 -8.87 -10.33 -11.30
N SER A 93 -8.23 -10.78 -12.40
CA SER A 93 -6.88 -11.34 -12.33
C SER A 93 -5.84 -10.30 -11.89
N GLU A 94 -5.97 -9.06 -12.35
CA GLU A 94 -5.12 -7.96 -11.91
C GLU A 94 -5.34 -7.61 -10.43
N GLN A 95 -6.60 -7.57 -9.99
CA GLN A 95 -6.97 -7.36 -8.59
C GLN A 95 -6.29 -8.39 -7.69
N GLN A 96 -6.38 -9.68 -8.03
CA GLN A 96 -5.74 -10.75 -7.26
C GLN A 96 -4.22 -10.57 -7.15
N LYS A 97 -3.56 -10.16 -8.24
CA LYS A 97 -2.11 -9.88 -8.21
C LYS A 97 -1.77 -8.71 -7.29
N LEU A 98 -2.57 -7.64 -7.34
CA LEU A 98 -2.38 -6.47 -6.49
C LEU A 98 -2.66 -6.79 -5.01
N GLU A 99 -3.68 -7.59 -4.70
CA GLU A 99 -3.97 -8.08 -3.35
C GLU A 99 -2.80 -8.90 -2.80
N HIS A 100 -2.27 -9.83 -3.59
CA HIS A 100 -1.10 -10.60 -3.22
C HIS A 100 0.13 -9.72 -2.97
N ASN A 101 0.38 -8.73 -3.84
CA ASN A 101 1.47 -7.78 -3.65
C ASN A 101 1.29 -6.95 -2.36
N LYS A 102 0.07 -6.50 -2.07
CA LYS A 102 -0.24 -5.79 -0.82
C LYS A 102 0.07 -6.64 0.41
N GLU A 103 -0.29 -7.92 0.41
CA GLU A 103 0.04 -8.85 1.49
C GLU A 103 1.56 -9.00 1.68
N GLN A 104 2.31 -9.16 0.59
CA GLN A 104 3.77 -9.24 0.63
C GLN A 104 4.42 -7.97 1.21
N LEU A 105 3.93 -6.79 0.81
CA LEU A 105 4.40 -5.50 1.34
C LEU A 105 4.08 -5.38 2.84
N ARG A 106 2.88 -5.76 3.28
CA ARG A 106 2.47 -5.74 4.71
C ARG A 106 3.29 -6.72 5.55
N ALA A 107 3.59 -7.91 5.01
CA ALA A 107 4.47 -8.86 5.66
C ALA A 107 5.90 -8.32 5.80
N SER A 108 6.39 -7.63 4.78
CA SER A 108 7.71 -6.97 4.79
C SER A 108 7.76 -5.84 5.82
N MET A 109 6.73 -5.00 5.89
CA MET A 109 6.58 -3.96 6.91
C MET A 109 6.64 -4.55 8.32
N THR A 110 5.83 -5.58 8.58
CA THR A 110 5.78 -6.27 9.88
C THR A 110 7.16 -6.80 10.31
N ARG A 111 7.95 -7.33 9.35
CA ARG A 111 9.32 -7.79 9.63
C ARG A 111 10.25 -6.63 9.98
N LEU A 112 10.12 -5.48 9.30
CA LEU A 112 10.91 -4.29 9.63
C LEU A 112 10.53 -3.72 10.99
N ASP A 113 9.23 -3.64 11.31
CA ASP A 113 8.74 -3.14 12.60
C ASP A 113 9.30 -3.95 13.76
N LYS A 114 9.30 -5.29 13.65
CA LYS A 114 9.91 -6.17 14.65
C LYS A 114 11.42 -5.91 14.82
N LYS A 115 12.14 -5.67 13.73
CA LYS A 115 13.58 -5.35 13.77
C LYS A 115 13.83 -3.97 14.41
N HIS A 116 13.05 -2.97 14.00
CA HIS A 116 13.12 -1.61 14.53
C HIS A 116 12.86 -1.59 16.03
N TYR A 117 11.79 -2.24 16.48
CA TYR A 117 11.46 -2.38 17.89
C TYR A 117 12.59 -3.04 18.69
N LYS A 118 13.10 -4.18 18.23
CA LYS A 118 14.18 -4.91 18.92
C LYS A 118 15.45 -4.06 19.05
N LEU A 119 15.82 -3.34 18.00
CA LEU A 119 17.03 -2.51 17.99
C LEU A 119 16.86 -1.26 18.84
N ASN A 120 15.71 -0.60 18.78
CA ASN A 120 15.44 0.55 19.64
C ASN A 120 15.46 0.16 21.12
N TYR A 121 14.87 -0.98 21.47
CA TYR A 121 14.93 -1.52 22.82
C TYR A 121 16.39 -1.75 23.28
N TYR A 122 17.22 -2.35 22.44
CA TYR A 122 18.64 -2.58 22.74
C TYR A 122 19.46 -1.28 22.85
N LEU A 123 19.13 -0.26 22.05
CA LEU A 123 19.88 1.00 22.02
C LEU A 123 19.50 1.96 23.17
N GLN A 124 18.34 1.79 23.79
CA GLN A 124 17.89 2.66 24.88
C GLN A 124 18.83 2.67 26.10
N PRO A 125 19.26 1.52 26.66
CA PRO A 125 20.24 1.51 27.75
C PRO A 125 21.58 2.15 27.34
N LEU A 126 22.08 1.81 26.15
CA LEU A 126 23.34 2.38 25.62
C LEU A 126 23.27 3.89 25.47
N ARG A 127 22.10 4.43 25.10
CA ARG A 127 21.85 5.88 25.06
C ARG A 127 21.91 6.49 26.45
N ARG A 128 21.27 5.87 27.44
CA ARG A 128 21.25 6.38 28.83
C ARG A 128 22.65 6.41 29.42
N ASP A 129 23.42 5.34 29.22
CA ASP A 129 24.80 5.27 29.71
C ASP A 129 25.71 6.28 29.01
N TYR A 130 25.51 6.52 27.72
CA TYR A 130 26.22 7.56 26.99
C TYR A 130 25.93 8.96 27.56
N LEU A 131 24.65 9.30 27.76
CA LEU A 131 24.26 10.60 28.32
C LEU A 131 24.86 10.80 29.72
N ARG A 132 24.76 9.80 30.61
CA ARG A 132 25.37 9.85 31.94
C ARG A 132 26.88 10.10 31.90
N ARG A 133 27.61 9.47 30.97
CA ARG A 133 29.05 9.69 30.83
C ARG A 133 29.38 11.10 30.34
N CYS A 134 28.56 11.65 29.45
CA CYS A 134 28.71 13.04 29.00
C CYS A 134 28.44 14.03 30.15
N ASP A 135 27.39 13.79 30.94
CA ASP A 135 27.04 14.64 32.09
C ASP A 135 28.16 14.60 33.14
N ASN A 136 28.65 13.40 33.48
CA ASN A 136 29.78 13.24 34.42
C ASN A 136 31.07 13.89 33.91
N ALA A 137 31.35 13.80 32.60
CA ALA A 137 32.53 14.43 32.01
C ALA A 137 32.43 15.96 32.09
N ALA A 138 31.25 16.52 31.77
CA ALA A 138 31.00 17.96 31.90
C ALA A 138 31.10 18.43 33.36
N GLU A 139 30.58 17.65 34.32
CA GLU A 139 30.71 17.94 35.74
C GLU A 139 32.19 17.92 36.18
N ASN A 140 32.95 16.91 35.75
CA ASN A 140 34.38 16.82 36.05
C ASN A 140 35.16 18.02 35.48
N GLU A 141 34.89 18.43 34.23
CA GLU A 141 35.50 19.63 33.64
C GLU A 141 35.22 20.89 34.46
N ILE A 142 33.97 21.06 34.93
CA ILE A 142 33.59 22.19 35.80
C ILE A 142 34.35 22.13 37.13
N GLN A 143 34.45 20.96 37.76
CA GLN A 143 35.18 20.78 39.01
C GLN A 143 36.68 21.05 38.85
N GLU A 144 37.29 20.59 37.76
CA GLU A 144 38.69 20.87 37.43
C GLU A 144 38.93 22.37 37.21
N MET A 145 38.05 23.05 36.47
CA MET A 145 38.12 24.51 36.29
C MET A 145 37.98 25.26 37.61
N ALA A 146 37.05 24.85 38.49
CA ALA A 146 36.85 25.48 39.80
C ALA A 146 38.02 25.23 40.77
N GLY A 147 38.60 24.03 40.75
CA GLY A 147 39.68 23.61 41.65
C GLY A 147 41.07 24.07 41.23
N TYR A 148 41.40 23.99 39.93
CA TYR A 148 42.72 24.32 39.40
C TYR A 148 42.79 25.68 38.70
N GLY A 149 41.66 26.24 38.23
CA GLY A 149 41.62 27.55 37.58
C GLY A 149 41.96 28.73 38.50
N ARG A 150 42.04 28.52 39.82
CA ARG A 150 42.50 29.54 40.80
C ARG A 150 44.02 29.66 40.92
N LYS A 151 44.84 28.81 40.28
CA LYS A 151 46.32 28.87 40.40
C LYS A 151 46.99 29.91 39.49
N SER A 152 46.24 30.71 38.74
CA SER A 152 46.77 31.75 37.85
C SER A 152 46.18 33.15 38.07
N PHE A 153 45.90 33.50 39.33
CA PHE A 153 45.71 34.89 39.79
C PHE A 153 46.56 35.18 41.01
#